data_AF-A0A975HE10-F1
#
_entry.id   AF-A0A975HE10-F1
#
_cell.length_a   1.000
_cell.length_b   1.000
_cell.length_c   1.000
_cell.angle_alpha   90.00
_cell.angle_beta   90.00
_cell.angle_gamma   90.00
#
_symmetry.space_group_name_H-M   'P 1'
#
loop_
_entity.id
_entity.type
_entity.pdbx_description
1 polymer ?
#
loop_
_entity_poly.entity_id
_entity_poly.type
_entity_poly.pdbx_seq_one_letter_code
_entity_poly.pdbx_strand_id
1 'polypeptide(L)' 'MKLKSYLTEQRVSYADFAQQIGVANAGVVAKYIDGSRIPRASILRRITLVTGGAVQLNDFFDPPADKAPTDQVEAA' A
#
# COMPACT_ATOMS: atom_id res chain seq x y z
N MET A 1 -3.25 -5.79 5.43
CA MET A 1 -4.49 -4.99 5.60
C MET A 1 -4.36 -3.77 4.69
N LYS A 2 -5.44 -3.31 4.04
CA LYS A 2 -5.35 -2.12 3.18
C LYS A 2 -5.24 -0.82 3.99
N LEU A 3 -4.46 0.14 3.48
CA LEU A 3 -4.19 1.42 4.16
C LEU A 3 -5.47 2.17 4.56
N LYS A 4 -6.50 2.17 3.71
CA LYS A 4 -7.79 2.81 4.00
C LYS A 4 -8.44 2.30 5.28
N SER A 5 -8.46 0.97 5.44
CA SER A 5 -9.06 0.31 6.61
C SER A 5 -8.30 0.69 7.88
N TYR A 6 -6.97 0.63 7.83
CA TYR A 6 -6.11 1.03 8.95
C TYR A 6 -6.40 2.47 9.42
N LEU A 7 -6.45 3.44 8.49
CA LEU A 7 -6.69 4.84 8.86
C LEU A 7 -8.09 5.05 9.45
N THR A 8 -9.08 4.28 8.99
CA THR A 8 -10.45 4.35 9.50
C THR A 8 -10.54 3.78 10.92
N GLU A 9 -9.93 2.62 11.17
CA GLU A 9 -9.90 1.97 12.49
C GLU A 9 -9.17 2.82 13.53
N GLN A 10 -8.03 3.39 13.14
CA GLN A 10 -7.22 4.25 14.01
C GLN A 10 -7.76 5.70 14.10
N ARG A 11 -8.83 6.02 13.36
CA ARG A 11 -9.41 7.38 13.25
C ARG A 11 -8.37 8.45 12.90
N VAL A 12 -7.42 8.11 12.04
CA VAL A 12 -6.35 9.01 11.57
C VAL A 12 -6.78 9.66 10.26
N SER A 13 -6.74 11.00 10.19
CA SER A 13 -7.04 11.72 8.95
C SER A 13 -5.92 11.55 7.92
N TYR A 14 -6.24 11.73 6.64
CA TYR A 14 -5.23 11.66 5.58
C TYR A 14 -4.16 12.75 5.71
N ALA A 15 -4.52 13.91 6.28
CA ALA A 15 -3.59 15.01 6.51
C ALA A 15 -2.59 14.67 7.62
N ASP A 16 -3.08 14.12 8.73
CA ASP A 16 -2.22 13.71 9.85
C ASP A 16 -1.30 12.56 9.42
N PHE A 17 -1.84 11.59 8.71
CA PHE A 17 -1.03 10.49 8.20
C PHE A 17 0.03 10.96 7.20
N ALA A 18 -0.30 11.94 6.34
CA ALA A 18 0.66 12.53 5.41
C ALA A 18 1.86 13.14 6.14
N GLN A 19 1.62 13.83 7.26
CA GLN A 19 2.69 14.38 8.11
C GLN A 19 3.53 13.27 8.73
N GLN A 20 2.91 12.21 9.25
CA GLN A 20 3.62 11.08 9.88
C GLN A 20 4.58 10.36 8.93
N ILE A 21 4.19 10.16 7.66
CA ILE A 21 5.03 9.51 6.66
C ILE A 21 5.91 10.50 5.86
N GLY A 22 5.74 11.80 6.10
CA GLY A 22 6.52 12.88 5.49
C GLY A 22 6.24 13.06 3.99
N VAL A 23 4.97 13.09 3.58
CA VAL A 23 4.53 13.42 2.22
C VAL A 23 3.79 14.77 2.18
N ALA A 24 3.66 15.34 0.98
CA ALA A 24 3.28 16.74 0.80
C ALA A 24 1.89 17.11 1.34
N ASN A 25 0.87 16.25 1.19
CA ASN A 25 -0.49 16.53 1.64
C ASN A 25 -1.37 15.28 1.63
N ALA A 26 -2.60 15.42 2.15
CA ALA A 26 -3.64 14.39 2.17
C ALA A 26 -3.96 13.79 0.79
N GLY A 27 -3.86 14.59 -0.28
CA GLY A 27 -4.11 14.13 -1.65
C GLY A 27 -3.09 13.08 -2.13
N VAL A 28 -1.86 13.13 -1.62
CA VAL A 28 -0.86 12.08 -1.90
C VAL A 28 -1.26 10.76 -1.25
N VAL A 29 -1.79 10.81 -0.02
CA VAL A 29 -2.28 9.62 0.69
C VAL A 29 -3.52 9.04 0.00
N ALA A 30 -4.44 9.89 -0.46
CA ALA A 30 -5.60 9.44 -1.23
C ALA A 30 -5.21 8.65 -2.48
N LYS A 31 -4.18 9.10 -3.21
CA LYS A 31 -3.63 8.40 -4.39
C LYS A 31 -2.99 7.05 -4.07
N TYR A 32 -2.50 6.88 -2.84
CA TYR A 32 -1.98 5.60 -2.36
C TYR A 32 -3.12 4.63 -2.02
N ILE A 33 -4.24 5.16 -1.53
CA ILE A 33 -5.42 4.39 -1.14
C ILE A 33 -6.20 3.92 -2.38
N ASP A 34 -6.36 4.78 -3.38
CA ASP A 34 -7.08 4.45 -4.61
C ASP A 34 -6.24 3.63 -5.62
N GLY A 35 -4.94 3.46 -5.35
CA GLY A 35 -4.03 2.70 -6.21
C GLY A 35 -3.55 3.44 -7.45
N SER A 36 -3.99 4.69 -7.69
CA SER A 36 -3.54 5.52 -8.81
C SER A 36 -2.05 5.86 -8.72
N ARG A 37 -1.44 5.71 -7.54
CA ARG A 37 -0.01 5.87 -7.32
C ARG A 37 0.54 4.85 -6.33
N ILE A 38 1.60 4.17 -6.74
CA ILE A 38 2.41 3.35 -5.84
C ILE A 38 3.40 4.24 -5.05
N PRO A 39 3.46 4.16 -3.71
CA PRO A 39 4.45 4.90 -2.93
C PRO A 39 5.88 4.46 -3.27
N ARG A 40 6.83 5.40 -3.19
CA ARG A 40 8.26 5.07 -3.34
C ARG A 40 8.72 4.18 -2.19
N ALA A 41 9.79 3.40 -2.41
CA ALA A 41 10.34 2.49 -1.41
C ALA A 41 10.60 3.12 -0.03
N SER A 42 11.08 4.38 0.01
CA SER A 42 11.28 5.12 1.26
C SER A 42 9.97 5.39 2.01
N ILE A 43 8.90 5.73 1.29
CA ILE A 43 7.57 5.97 1.86
C ILE A 43 6.92 4.66 2.30
N LEU A 44 7.06 3.59 1.51
CA LEU A 44 6.58 2.26 1.89
C LEU A 44 7.16 1.82 3.24
N ARG A 45 8.48 1.98 3.44
CA ARG A 45 9.13 1.68 4.73
C ARG A 45 8.54 2.50 5.87
N ARG A 46 8.31 3.80 5.66
CA ARG A 46 7.69 4.67 6.68
C ARG A 46 6.27 4.25 7.02
N ILE A 47 5.46 3.90 6.02
CA ILE A 47 4.10 3.39 6.22
C ILE A 47 4.15 2.13 7.10
N THR A 48 5.00 1.15 6.76
CA THR A 48 5.11 -0.08 7.57
C THR A 48 5.59 0.20 8.99
N LEU A 49 6.52 1.12 9.20
CA LEU A 49 6.99 1.50 10.53
C LEU A 49 5.90 2.21 11.35
N VAL A 50 5.25 3.23 10.79
CA VAL A 50 4.20 4.02 11.47
C VAL A 50 2.97 3.16 11.79
N THR A 51 2.67 2.18 10.94
CA THR A 51 1.53 1.26 11.14
C THR A 51 1.86 0.04 12.00
N GLY A 52 3.09 -0.07 12.53
CA GLY A 52 3.51 -1.23 13.32
C GLY A 52 3.44 -2.56 12.55
N GLY A 53 3.55 -2.51 11.22
CA GLY A 53 3.43 -3.68 10.35
C GLY A 53 2.00 -4.07 9.97
N ALA A 54 0.97 -3.35 10.42
CA ALA A 54 -0.42 -3.63 10.03
C ALA A 54 -0.64 -3.44 8.52
N VAL A 55 0.03 -2.44 7.93
CA VAL A 55 0.07 -2.23 6.48
C VAL A 55 1.46 -2.60 5.96
N GLN A 56 1.52 -3.67 5.18
CA GLN A 56 2.74 -4.20 4.59
C GLN A 56 2.95 -3.69 3.17
N LEU A 57 4.17 -3.83 2.66
CA LEU A 57 4.54 -3.45 1.29
C LEU A 57 3.62 -4.12 0.26
N ASN A 58 3.34 -5.40 0.45
CA ASN A 58 2.53 -6.21 -0.47
C ASN A 58 1.06 -5.75 -0.52
N ASP A 59 0.57 -5.02 0.49
CA ASP A 59 -0.81 -4.51 0.49
C ASP A 59 -1.05 -3.44 -0.61
N PHE A 60 0.01 -2.86 -1.18
CA PHE A 60 -0.07 -1.86 -2.27
C PHE A 60 -0.05 -2.47 -3.67
N PHE A 61 0.20 -3.78 -3.79
CA PHE A 61 0.23 -4.46 -5.07
C PHE A 61 -0.96 -5.41 -5.13
N ASP A 62 -1.69 -5.38 -6.23
CA ASP A 62 -2.66 -6.43 -6.48
C ASP A 62 -1.88 -7.71 -6.81
N PRO A 63 -2.34 -8.88 -6.29
CA PRO A 63 -1.78 -10.14 -6.76
C PRO A 63 -1.92 -10.17 -8.28
N PRO A 64 -0.96 -10.76 -9.01
CA PRO A 64 -1.08 -10.90 -10.45
C PRO A 64 -2.46 -11.53 -10.72
N ALA A 65 -3.32 -10.80 -11.41
CA ALA A 65 -4.61 -11.33 -11.84
C ALA A 65 -4.29 -12.63 -12.56
N ASP A 66 -4.89 -13.73 -12.11
CA ASP A 66 -4.67 -15.07 -12.64
C ASP A 66 -4.70 -15.04 -14.17
N LYS A 67 -3.55 -14.85 -14.81
CA LYS A 67 -3.26 -15.61 -15.99
C LYS A 67 -3.06 -16.99 -15.43
N ALA A 68 -4.08 -17.82 -15.61
CA ALA A 68 -4.03 -19.25 -15.36
C ALA A 68 -2.61 -19.74 -15.69
N PRO A 69 -2.01 -20.62 -14.86
CA PRO A 69 -0.72 -21.20 -15.18
C PRO A 69 -0.83 -21.73 -16.61
N THR A 70 -0.16 -21.06 -17.55
CA THR A 70 0.00 -21.65 -18.87
C THR A 70 0.89 -22.84 -18.59
N ASP A 71 0.29 -24.03 -18.66
CA ASP A 71 0.98 -25.31 -18.67
C ASP A 71 2.14 -25.18 -19.65
N GLN A 72 3.32 -24.88 -19.12
CA GLN A 72 4.60 -25.16 -19.73
C GLN A 72 5.32 -26.11 -18.80
N VAL A 73 4.74 -27.30 -18.67
CA VAL A 73 5.52 -28.51 -18.49
C VAL A 73 5.78 -29.03 -19.89
N GLU A 74 6.85 -28.53 -20.50
CA GLU A 74 7.53 -29.22 -21.58
C GLU A 74 8.86 -29.74 -21.03
N ALA A 75 9.21 -30.96 -21.42
CA ALA A 75 10.42 -31.73 -21.14
C ALA A 75 10.41 -32.69 -19.93
N ALA A 76 9.99 -33.94 -20.20
CA ALA A 76 10.86 -35.12 -20.08
C ALA A 76 10.32 -36.27 -20.95
#